data_AF-A0A7S2JS94-F1
#
_entry.id   AF-A0A7S2JS94-F1
#
_cell.length_a   1.000
_cell.length_b   1.000
_cell.length_c   1.000
_cell.angle_alpha   90.00
_cell.angle_beta   90.00
_cell.angle_gamma   90.00
#
_symmetry.space_group_name_H-M   'P 1'
#
loop_
_entity.id
_entity.type
_entity.pdbx_description
1 polymer ?
#
loop_
_entity_poly.entity_id
_entity_poly.type
_entity_poly.pdbx_seq_one_letter_code
_entity_poly.pdbx_strand_id
1 'polypeptide(L)'
;GAPIYSVVKDEDVHVMAAPMSHGVLCNGFIIEEQHKPGRLKPELVVPVIERKSVILKEKGGRHPMRVLRAINNLSEDESFTFPGRTDINRVDVVDKDEQCRMVVVCRNMADARTLENLALGADVPI
;
A
#
# COMPACT_ATOMS: atom_id res chain seq x y z
N GLY A 1 14.96 18.25 16.62
CA GLY A 1 15.25 17.72 15.27
C GLY A 1 15.03 18.83 14.26
N ALA A 2 15.75 18.80 13.14
CA ALA A 2 15.51 19.76 12.07
C ALA A 2 14.14 19.50 11.38
N PRO A 3 13.50 20.52 10.79
CA PRO A 3 12.21 20.36 10.14
C PRO A 3 12.31 19.49 8.88
N ILE A 4 11.31 18.63 8.69
CA ILE A 4 11.10 17.84 7.48
C ILE A 4 9.99 18.50 6.69
N TYR A 5 10.22 18.68 5.39
CA TYR A 5 9.28 19.34 4.49
C TYR A 5 8.74 18.34 3.49
N SER A 6 7.41 18.26 3.37
CA SER A 6 6.77 17.56 2.25
C SER A 6 6.88 18.46 1.01
N VAL A 7 7.63 18.02 0.00
CA VAL A 7 7.90 18.81 -1.22
C VAL A 7 6.92 18.45 -2.33
N VAL A 8 6.69 17.16 -2.54
CA VAL A 8 5.74 16.62 -3.54
C VAL A 8 4.95 15.51 -2.90
N LYS A 9 3.62 15.53 -3.06
CA LYS A 9 2.75 14.43 -2.66
C LYS A 9 1.82 14.12 -3.82
N ASP A 10 2.11 13.02 -4.49
CA ASP A 10 1.34 12.49 -5.62
C ASP A 10 0.71 11.14 -5.25
N GLU A 11 -0.13 10.60 -6.13
CA GLU A 11 -0.78 9.29 -5.93
C GLU A 11 0.22 8.15 -5.84
N ASP A 12 1.30 8.22 -6.63
CA ASP A 12 2.32 7.16 -6.69
C ASP A 12 3.54 7.43 -5.80
N VAL A 13 3.89 8.69 -5.53
CA VAL A 13 5.17 9.05 -4.90
C VAL A 13 5.00 10.20 -3.91
N HIS A 14 5.70 10.10 -2.78
CA HIS A 14 5.89 11.18 -1.82
C HIS A 14 7.37 11.55 -1.69
N VAL A 15 7.66 12.84 -1.85
CA VAL A 15 9.01 13.38 -1.75
C VAL A 15 9.08 14.30 -0.54
N MET A 16 10.02 14.00 0.36
CA MET A 16 10.33 14.79 1.55
C MET A 16 11.73 15.37 1.43
N ALA A 17 11.96 16.53 2.04
CA ALA A 17 13.26 17.15 2.15
C ALA A 17 13.58 17.49 3.60
N ALA A 18 14.84 17.29 4.00
CA ALA A 18 15.34 17.76 5.28
C ALA A 18 16.67 18.49 5.08
N PRO A 19 16.94 19.54 5.88
CA PRO A 19 18.23 20.24 5.81
C PRO A 19 19.34 19.32 6.34
N MET A 20 20.52 19.44 5.73
CA MET A 20 21.73 18.72 6.09
C MET A 20 22.83 19.70 6.49
N SER A 21 23.81 19.22 7.26
CA SER A 21 24.95 20.03 7.67
C SER A 21 25.99 20.10 6.56
N HIS A 22 26.23 21.31 6.05
CA HIS A 22 27.31 21.60 5.12
C HIS A 22 27.73 23.08 5.24
N GLY A 23 28.83 23.48 4.59
CA GLY A 23 29.34 24.85 4.59
C GLY A 23 28.43 25.84 3.86
N VAL A 24 27.45 25.33 3.11
CA VAL A 24 26.38 26.07 2.43
C VAL A 24 25.05 25.34 2.65
N LEU A 25 23.92 26.02 2.44
CA LEU A 25 22.59 25.40 2.54
C LEU A 25 22.50 24.18 1.61
N CYS A 26 22.26 23.01 2.21
CA CYS A 26 22.14 21.74 1.51
C CYS A 26 20.95 20.97 2.08
N ASN A 27 20.16 20.36 1.21
CA ASN A 27 19.02 19.53 1.57
C ASN A 27 19.25 18.12 1.03
N GLY A 28 18.88 17.11 1.82
CA GLY A 28 18.71 15.76 1.33
C GLY A 28 17.23 15.48 1.08
N PHE A 29 16.98 14.46 0.27
CA PHE A 29 15.64 14.09 -0.17
C PHE A 29 15.35 12.64 0.17
N ILE A 30 14.13 12.36 0.59
CA ILE A 30 13.58 11.00 0.66
C ILE A 30 12.48 10.91 -0.37
N ILE A 31 12.52 9.85 -1.18
CA ILE A 31 11.54 9.55 -2.22
C ILE A 31 10.95 8.21 -1.87
N GLU A 32 9.65 8.19 -1.55
CA GLU A 32 8.91 7.00 -1.14
C GLU A 32 7.79 6.72 -2.14
N GLU A 33 7.73 5.49 -2.64
CA GLU A 33 6.58 4.99 -3.40
C GLU A 33 5.39 4.77 -2.47
N GLN A 34 4.19 5.19 -2.87
CA GLN A 34 2.99 4.98 -2.08
C GLN A 34 2.58 3.52 -2.05
N HIS A 35 2.01 3.09 -0.93
CA HIS A 35 1.54 1.72 -0.74
C HIS A 35 0.44 1.36 -1.72
N LYS A 36 0.65 0.28 -2.48
CA LYS A 36 -0.32 -0.26 -3.43
C LYS A 36 -0.90 -1.55 -2.87
N PRO A 37 -2.20 -1.59 -2.51
CA PRO A 37 -2.82 -2.81 -2.04
C PRO A 37 -2.80 -3.87 -3.14
N GLY A 38 -2.65 -5.12 -2.75
CA GLY A 38 -2.64 -6.25 -3.66
C GLY A 38 -3.90 -6.30 -4.52
N ARG A 39 -3.75 -6.79 -5.75
CA ARG A 39 -4.85 -6.87 -6.70
C ARG A 39 -5.70 -8.11 -6.43
N LEU A 40 -7.02 -7.93 -6.36
CA LEU A 40 -7.97 -9.05 -6.34
C LEU A 40 -7.87 -9.83 -7.66
N LYS A 41 -7.80 -11.16 -7.59
CA LYS A 41 -7.85 -12.11 -8.71
C LYS A 41 -9.30 -12.42 -9.06
N PRO A 42 -9.91 -11.71 -10.03
CA PRO A 42 -11.34 -11.87 -10.31
C PRO A 42 -11.66 -13.29 -10.81
N GLU A 43 -10.74 -13.94 -11.50
CA GLU A 43 -10.91 -15.29 -12.03
C GLU A 43 -11.12 -16.38 -10.96
N LEU A 44 -10.67 -16.17 -9.72
CA LEU A 44 -10.92 -17.09 -8.61
C LEU A 44 -12.26 -16.83 -7.93
N VAL A 45 -12.73 -15.57 -7.94
CA VAL A 45 -13.89 -15.13 -7.14
C VAL A 45 -15.17 -15.07 -7.97
N VAL A 46 -15.10 -14.62 -9.22
CA VAL A 46 -16.25 -14.47 -10.11
C VAL A 46 -17.03 -15.78 -10.29
N PRO A 47 -16.39 -16.94 -10.55
CA PRO A 47 -17.13 -18.20 -10.70
C PRO A 47 -17.88 -18.61 -9.43
N VAL A 48 -17.36 -18.28 -8.24
CA VAL A 48 -18.02 -18.58 -6.96
C VAL A 48 -19.24 -17.68 -6.76
N ILE A 49 -19.11 -16.40 -7.09
CA ILE A 49 -20.21 -15.43 -7.02
C ILE A 49 -21.32 -15.81 -8.01
N GLU A 50 -20.99 -16.19 -9.24
CA GLU A 50 -21.96 -16.56 -10.27
C GLU A 50 -22.78 -17.79 -9.87
N ARG A 51 -22.10 -18.86 -9.39
CA ARG A 51 -22.77 -20.07 -8.89
C ARG A 51 -23.73 -19.80 -7.73
N LYS A 52 -23.43 -18.77 -6.92
CA LYS A 52 -24.23 -18.42 -5.73
C LYS A 52 -25.09 -17.18 -5.93
N SER A 53 -25.15 -16.63 -7.13
CA SER A 53 -25.81 -15.36 -7.42
C SER A 53 -27.30 -15.37 -7.12
N VAL A 54 -27.96 -16.52 -7.34
CA VAL A 54 -29.39 -16.74 -7.02
C VAL A 54 -29.63 -16.65 -5.51
N ILE A 55 -28.87 -17.41 -4.73
CA ILE A 55 -28.96 -17.44 -3.25
C ILE A 55 -28.60 -16.08 -2.65
N LEU A 56 -27.61 -15.40 -3.23
CA LEU A 56 -27.20 -14.05 -2.83
C LEU A 56 -28.35 -13.05 -3.04
N LYS A 57 -29.02 -13.08 -4.19
CA LYS A 57 -30.17 -12.19 -4.47
C LYS A 57 -31.37 -12.50 -3.58
N GLU A 58 -31.68 -13.79 -3.36
CA GLU A 58 -32.82 -14.24 -2.56
C GLU A 58 -32.72 -13.85 -1.08
N LYS A 59 -31.52 -13.87 -0.49
CA LYS A 59 -31.29 -13.46 0.90
C LYS A 59 -31.17 -11.95 1.11
N GLY A 60 -31.64 -11.14 0.16
CA GLY A 60 -31.51 -9.67 0.19
C GLY A 60 -30.07 -9.18 0.00
N GLY A 61 -29.20 -10.04 -0.56
CA GLY A 61 -27.77 -9.89 -0.59
C GLY A 61 -27.27 -8.94 -1.68
N ARG A 62 -26.28 -8.16 -1.26
CA ARG A 62 -25.50 -7.19 -2.02
C ARG A 62 -25.20 -7.66 -3.46
N HIS A 63 -25.36 -6.75 -4.43
CA HIS A 63 -25.00 -6.96 -5.84
C HIS A 63 -23.61 -7.63 -5.98
N PRO A 64 -23.39 -8.56 -6.93
CA PRO A 64 -22.10 -9.25 -7.15
C PRO A 64 -20.85 -8.33 -7.03
N MET A 65 -20.94 -7.13 -7.59
CA MET A 65 -19.88 -6.12 -7.52
C MET A 65 -19.58 -5.61 -6.09
N ARG A 66 -20.58 -5.57 -5.21
CA ARG A 66 -20.39 -5.20 -3.80
C ARG A 66 -19.72 -6.32 -3.01
N VAL A 67 -19.87 -7.58 -3.41
CA VAL A 67 -19.18 -8.71 -2.77
C VAL A 67 -17.70 -8.67 -3.12
N LEU A 68 -17.35 -8.41 -4.38
CA LEU A 68 -15.96 -8.22 -4.79
C LEU A 68 -15.28 -7.07 -4.03
N ARG A 69 -15.99 -5.94 -3.87
CA ARG A 69 -15.49 -4.83 -3.06
C ARG A 69 -15.31 -5.18 -1.59
N ALA A 70 -16.23 -5.99 -1.04
CA ALA A 70 -16.12 -6.45 0.34
C ALA A 70 -14.90 -7.35 0.54
N ILE A 71 -14.64 -8.26 -0.39
CA ILE A 71 -13.47 -9.16 -0.38
C ILE A 71 -12.18 -8.34 -0.51
N ASN A 72 -12.15 -7.35 -1.40
CA ASN A 72 -10.99 -6.48 -1.57
C ASN A 72 -10.69 -5.58 -0.35
N ASN A 73 -11.64 -5.40 0.55
CA ASN A 73 -11.49 -4.58 1.76
C ASN A 73 -11.27 -5.42 3.04
N LEU A 74 -11.20 -6.74 2.94
CA LEU A 74 -10.83 -7.59 4.08
C LEU A 74 -9.38 -7.31 4.50
N SER A 75 -9.06 -7.51 5.76
CA SER A 75 -7.67 -7.60 6.24
C SER A 75 -7.02 -8.93 5.81
N GLU A 76 -5.68 -9.02 5.92
CA GLU A 76 -4.90 -10.18 5.43
C GLU A 76 -5.41 -11.52 5.98
N ASP A 77 -5.75 -11.58 7.26
CA ASP A 77 -6.20 -12.80 7.94
C ASP A 77 -7.72 -13.00 7.93
N GLU A 78 -8.46 -12.12 7.24
CA GLU A 78 -9.92 -12.20 7.20
C GLU A 78 -10.43 -13.05 6.04
N SER A 79 -11.52 -13.77 6.33
CA SER A 79 -12.25 -14.59 5.38
C SER A 79 -13.65 -14.04 5.17
N PHE A 80 -14.13 -14.06 3.93
CA PHE A 80 -15.53 -13.79 3.60
C PHE A 80 -16.32 -15.09 3.49
N THR A 81 -17.29 -15.26 4.38
CA THR A 81 -18.22 -16.39 4.34
C THR A 81 -19.40 -16.11 3.43
N PHE A 82 -19.50 -16.87 2.34
CA PHE A 82 -20.66 -16.86 1.48
C PHE A 82 -21.86 -17.56 2.15
N PRO A 83 -23.09 -17.11 1.85
CA PRO A 83 -24.29 -17.88 2.16
C PRO A 83 -24.15 -19.31 1.61
N GLY A 84 -24.28 -20.31 2.47
CA GLY A 84 -24.03 -21.71 2.13
C GLY A 84 -22.66 -22.25 2.57
N ARG A 85 -21.99 -21.62 3.54
CA ARG A 85 -20.75 -22.10 4.19
C ARG A 85 -19.61 -22.34 3.20
N THR A 86 -19.32 -21.36 2.35
CA THR A 86 -18.07 -21.36 1.58
C THR A 86 -17.29 -20.15 2.01
N ASP A 87 -16.10 -20.37 2.53
CA ASP A 87 -15.23 -19.31 3.01
C ASP A 87 -14.18 -19.02 1.94
N ILE A 88 -13.97 -17.74 1.65
CA ILE A 88 -12.87 -17.27 0.82
C ILE A 88 -11.94 -16.46 1.70
N ASN A 89 -10.70 -16.92 1.86
CA ASN A 89 -9.66 -16.14 2.55
C ASN A 89 -9.07 -15.12 1.60
N ARG A 90 -8.74 -13.93 2.11
CA ARG A 90 -8.09 -12.89 1.32
C ARG A 90 -6.78 -13.39 0.67
N VAL A 91 -5.94 -14.09 1.44
CA VAL A 91 -4.63 -14.61 0.98
C VAL A 91 -4.73 -15.46 -0.27
N ASP A 92 -5.84 -16.16 -0.46
CA ASP A 92 -6.03 -17.05 -1.61
C ASP A 92 -6.46 -16.31 -2.88
N VAL A 93 -7.03 -15.10 -2.74
CA VAL A 93 -7.72 -14.39 -3.84
C VAL A 93 -7.23 -12.98 -4.10
N VAL A 94 -6.42 -12.41 -3.22
CA VAL A 94 -5.76 -11.11 -3.42
C VAL A 94 -4.26 -11.35 -3.47
N ASP A 95 -3.57 -10.68 -4.39
CA ASP A 95 -2.11 -10.68 -4.39
C ASP A 95 -1.56 -10.06 -3.09
N LYS A 96 -0.29 -10.34 -2.80
CA LYS A 96 0.37 -9.65 -1.69
C LYS A 96 0.45 -8.17 -2.01
N ASP A 97 0.32 -7.34 -0.97
CA ASP A 97 0.55 -5.92 -1.11
C ASP A 97 1.98 -5.68 -1.62
N GLU A 98 2.13 -4.74 -2.56
CA GLU A 98 3.43 -4.44 -3.13
C GLU A 98 4.27 -3.69 -2.09
N GLN A 99 5.52 -4.14 -1.88
CA GLN A 99 6.44 -3.42 -1.03
C GLN A 99 6.79 -2.08 -1.69
N CYS A 100 6.52 -0.99 -0.96
CA CYS A 100 6.98 0.34 -1.34
C CYS A 100 8.50 0.38 -1.42
N ARG A 101 9.01 1.09 -2.42
CA ARG A 101 10.43 1.40 -2.51
C ARG A 101 10.73 2.77 -1.91
N MET A 102 11.83 2.88 -1.20
CA MET A 102 12.31 4.13 -0.63
C MET A 102 13.77 4.40 -1.02
N VAL A 103 14.01 5.58 -1.59
CA VAL A 103 15.34 6.06 -1.97
C VAL A 103 15.66 7.31 -1.18
N VAL A 104 16.86 7.36 -0.62
CA VAL A 104 17.37 8.53 0.10
C VAL A 104 18.52 9.12 -0.70
N VAL A 105 18.46 10.42 -0.98
CA VAL A 105 19.47 11.14 -1.74
C VAL A 105 20.13 12.19 -0.85
N CYS A 106 21.39 11.96 -0.54
CA CYS A 106 22.27 12.82 0.24
C CYS A 106 23.32 13.44 -0.69
N ARG A 107 23.19 14.74 -0.99
CA ARG A 107 24.28 15.48 -1.64
C ARG A 107 25.46 15.69 -0.68
N ASN A 108 26.60 16.12 -1.24
CA ASN A 108 27.83 16.38 -0.50
C ASN A 108 27.57 17.14 0.81
N MET A 109 27.94 16.53 1.93
CA MET A 109 27.53 16.92 3.28
C MET A 109 28.60 16.53 4.30
N ALA A 110 28.61 17.22 5.43
CA ALA A 110 29.42 16.86 6.58
C ALA A 110 28.66 15.95 7.57
N ASP A 111 27.33 16.12 7.69
CA ASP A 111 26.47 15.35 8.60
C ASP A 111 25.00 15.36 8.11
N ALA A 112 24.32 14.20 8.19
CA ALA A 112 22.88 14.04 7.90
C ALA A 112 22.13 13.22 8.97
N ARG A 113 22.49 13.38 10.24
CA ARG A 113 21.66 12.89 11.37
C ARG A 113 20.18 13.26 11.29
N THR A 114 19.85 14.34 10.59
CA THR A 114 18.48 14.77 10.35
C THR A 114 17.68 13.81 9.47
N LEU A 115 18.36 12.99 8.66
CA LEU A 115 17.77 12.00 7.76
C LEU A 115 17.87 10.57 8.30
N GLU A 116 18.67 10.30 9.34
CA GLU A 116 18.89 8.93 9.87
C GLU A 116 17.58 8.18 10.14
N ASN A 117 16.65 8.81 10.85
CA ASN A 117 15.37 8.17 11.18
C ASN A 117 14.45 7.98 9.98
N LEU A 118 14.61 8.80 8.94
CA LEU A 118 13.81 8.72 7.71
C LEU A 118 14.42 7.78 6.68
N ALA A 119 15.72 7.52 6.79
CA ALA A 119 16.44 6.56 5.96
C ALA A 119 16.35 5.13 6.47
N LEU A 120 15.75 4.91 7.65
CA LEU A 120 15.48 3.59 8.18
C LEU A 120 14.55 2.82 7.25
N GLY A 121 15.09 1.77 6.61
CA GLY A 121 14.35 0.96 5.63
C GLY A 121 14.47 1.45 4.19
N ALA A 122 15.38 2.39 3.89
CA ALA A 122 15.67 2.76 2.51
C ALA A 122 16.30 1.57 1.76
N ASP A 123 15.80 1.29 0.56
CA ASP A 123 16.36 0.25 -0.30
C ASP A 123 17.73 0.66 -0.86
N VAL A 124 17.85 1.96 -1.17
CA VAL A 124 19.08 2.53 -1.74
C VAL A 124 19.37 3.89 -1.11
N PRO A 125 20.45 4.02 -0.33
CA PRO A 125 21.05 5.31 -0.01
C PRO A 125 21.98 5.76 -1.15
N ILE A 126 21.81 7.00 -1.63
CA ILE A 126 22.60 7.63 -2.71
C ILE A 126 23.29 8.87 -2.17
#